data_AF-A0A962LP19-F1
#
_entry.id   AF-A0A962LP19-F1
#
_cell.length_a   1.000
_cell.length_b   1.000
_cell.length_c   1.000
_cell.angle_alpha   90.00
_cell.angle_beta   90.00
_cell.angle_gamma   90.00
#
_symmetry.space_group_name_H-M   'P 1'
#
loop_
_entity.id
_entity.type
_entity.pdbx_description
1 polymer ?
#
loop_
_entity_poly.entity_id
_entity_poly.type
_entity_poly.pdbx_seq_one_letter_code
_entity_poly.pdbx_strand_id
1 'polypeptide(L)' 'MITVKQLISLCLVLGLCGCETVQPWERGTLARPEMQWQADPMEISLQAQINASKEASSGGQGAAGGGCGCN' A
#
# COMPACT_ATOMS: atom_id res chain seq x y z
N MET A 1 26.36 -27.26 -14.29
CA MET A 1 24.92 -27.51 -14.07
C MET A 1 24.48 -26.67 -12.88
N ILE A 2 23.74 -25.59 -13.10
CA ILE A 2 23.24 -24.73 -12.01
C ILE A 2 22.14 -25.49 -11.29
N THR A 3 22.28 -25.71 -9.99
CA THR A 3 21.31 -26.47 -9.18
C THR A 3 20.20 -25.55 -8.68
N VAL A 4 18.98 -26.08 -8.47
CA VAL A 4 17.82 -25.30 -7.99
C VAL A 4 18.12 -24.57 -6.67
N LYS A 5 18.97 -25.15 -5.82
CA LYS A 5 19.44 -24.53 -4.57
C LYS A 5 20.21 -23.23 -4.80
N GLN A 6 20.99 -23.15 -5.88
CA GLN A 6 21.71 -21.92 -6.24
C GLN A 6 20.78 -20.84 -6.81
N LEU A 7 19.73 -21.22 -7.54
CA LEU A 7 18.69 -20.28 -8.00
C LEU A 7 17.91 -19.68 -6.82
N ILE A 8 17.53 -20.50 -5.84
CA ILE A 8 16.82 -20.03 -4.63
C ILE A 8 17.71 -19.08 -3.82
N SER A 9 18.98 -19.45 -3.63
CA SER A 9 19.94 -18.59 -2.94
C SER A 9 20.13 -17.24 -3.64
N LEU A 10 20.16 -17.22 -4.98
CA LEU A 10 20.31 -16.00 -5.75
C LEU A 10 19.06 -15.11 -5.66
N CYS A 11 17.85 -15.69 -5.78
CA CYS A 11 16.60 -14.95 -5.61
C CYS A 11 16.48 -14.32 -4.22
N LEU A 12 16.91 -15.03 -3.17
CA LEU A 12 16.85 -14.51 -1.80
C LEU A 12 17.75 -13.28 -1.61
N VAL A 13 18.97 -13.31 -2.16
CA VAL A 13 19.90 -12.17 -2.09
C VAL A 13 19.36 -10.96 -2.87
N LEU A 14 18.78 -11.19 -4.06
CA LEU A 14 18.20 -10.12 -4.88
C LEU A 14 16.98 -9.45 -4.22
N GLY A 15 16.19 -10.19 -3.44
CA GLY A 15 15.02 -9.65 -2.73
C GLY A 15 15.36 -8.68 -1.59
N LEU A 16 16.60 -8.70 -1.09
CA LEU A 16 17.03 -7.85 0.03
C LEU A 16 17.53 -6.47 -0.42
N CYS A 17 17.81 -6.27 -1.70
CA CYS A 17 18.41 -5.03 -2.23
C CYS A 17 17.42 -3.86 -2.41
N GLY A 18 16.14 -4.01 -2.04
CA GLY A 18 15.09 -2.99 -2.25
C GLY A 18 14.77 -2.12 -1.03
N CYS A 19 15.40 -2.35 0.12
CA CYS A 19 15.12 -1.61 1.34
C CYS A 19 16.03 -0.38 1.45
N GLU A 20 15.54 0.77 1.01
CA GLU A 20 16.25 2.07 1.10
C GLU A 20 15.45 3.07 1.94
N THR A 21 16.15 3.85 2.76
CA THR A 21 15.52 4.89 3.58
C THR A 21 15.29 6.15 2.75
N VAL A 22 14.02 6.44 2.43
CA VAL A 22 13.62 7.64 1.70
C VAL A 22 13.57 8.86 2.62
N GLN A 23 14.16 9.98 2.21
CA GLN A 23 14.15 11.20 3.01
C GLN A 23 12.74 11.81 3.06
N PRO A 24 12.34 12.48 4.15
CA PRO A 24 10.96 12.99 4.31
C PRO A 24 10.46 13.85 3.15
N TRP A 25 11.31 14.70 2.58
CA TRP A 25 10.96 15.61 1.48
C TRP A 25 10.85 14.93 0.12
N GLU A 26 11.49 13.78 -0.08
CA GLU A 26 11.44 13.02 -1.35
C GLU A 26 10.09 12.30 -1.52
N ARG A 27 9.40 12.03 -0.41
CA ARG A 27 8.11 11.32 -0.42
C ARG A 27 7.05 12.05 -1.23
N GLY A 28 7.06 13.38 -1.25
CA GLY A 28 6.10 14.17 -2.04
C GLY A 28 6.24 13.95 -3.55
N THR A 29 7.46 13.63 -4.03
CA THR A 29 7.72 13.36 -5.46
C THR A 29 7.62 11.87 -5.79
N LEU A 30 7.98 11.00 -4.83
CA LEU A 30 7.97 9.54 -5.03
C LEU A 30 6.58 8.92 -4.87
N ALA A 31 5.72 9.45 -3.99
CA ALA A 31 4.37 8.96 -3.74
C ALA A 31 3.38 9.54 -4.76
N ARG A 32 3.36 8.99 -5.97
CA ARG A 32 2.46 9.48 -7.03
C ARG A 32 0.99 9.19 -6.71
N PRO A 33 0.04 10.05 -7.12
CA PRO A 33 -1.39 9.84 -6.85
C PRO A 33 -1.94 8.50 -7.36
N GLU A 34 -1.44 8.00 -8.49
CA GLU A 34 -1.83 6.72 -9.08
C GLU A 34 -1.39 5.49 -8.27
N MET A 35 -0.49 5.64 -7.29
CA MET A 35 -0.07 4.57 -6.39
C MET A 35 -1.00 4.43 -5.18
N GLN A 36 -2.00 5.31 -5.04
CA GLN A 36 -2.96 5.21 -3.95
C GLN A 36 -3.88 4.00 -4.12
N TRP A 37 -4.10 3.26 -3.03
CA TRP A 37 -5.00 2.10 -3.00
C TRP A 37 -6.43 2.45 -3.44
N GLN A 38 -6.85 3.67 -3.16
CA GLN A 38 -8.12 4.22 -3.57
C GLN A 38 -7.86 5.62 -4.14
N ALA A 39 -7.68 5.69 -5.45
CA ALA A 39 -7.34 6.94 -6.12
C ALA A 39 -8.56 7.84 -6.39
N ASP A 40 -9.77 7.26 -6.45
CA ASP A 40 -11.00 7.99 -6.76
C ASP A 40 -11.81 8.28 -5.48
N PRO A 41 -11.89 9.54 -5.02
CA PRO A 41 -12.64 9.90 -3.83
C PRO A 41 -14.15 9.69 -3.98
N MET A 42 -14.69 9.73 -5.20
CA MET A 42 -16.11 9.49 -5.47
C MET A 42 -16.44 8.02 -5.22
N GLU A 43 -15.62 7.12 -5.74
CA GLU A 43 -15.78 5.67 -5.55
C GLU A 43 -15.69 5.30 -4.06
N ILE A 44 -14.73 5.87 -3.33
CA ILE A 44 -14.59 5.66 -1.87
C ILE A 44 -15.88 6.07 -1.14
N SER A 45 -16.39 7.26 -1.47
CA SER A 45 -17.60 7.81 -0.83
C SER A 45 -18.81 6.94 -1.12
N LEU A 46 -18.96 6.49 -2.37
CA LEU A 46 -20.04 5.60 -2.78
C LEU A 46 -19.96 4.25 -2.06
N GLN A 47 -18.79 3.62 -2.01
CA GLN A 47 -18.60 2.35 -1.30
C GLN A 47 -18.91 2.48 0.18
N ALA A 48 -18.49 3.58 0.82
CA ALA A 48 -18.83 3.86 2.22
C ALA A 48 -20.35 3.97 2.42
N GLN A 49 -21.06 4.69 1.55
CA GLN A 49 -22.53 4.79 1.62
C GLN A 49 -23.22 3.43 1.44
N ILE A 50 -22.76 2.63 0.48
CA ILE A 50 -23.28 1.28 0.22
C ILE A 50 -23.07 0.39 1.45
N ASN A 51 -21.86 0.38 2.01
CA ASN A 51 -21.55 -0.46 3.16
C ASN A 51 -22.30 0.00 4.42
N ALA A 52 -22.38 1.30 4.69
CA ALA A 52 -23.19 1.85 5.77
C ALA A 52 -24.67 1.44 5.66
N SER A 53 -25.22 1.45 4.44
CA SER A 53 -26.62 1.05 4.19
C SER A 53 -26.84 -0.46 4.39
N LYS A 54 -25.85 -1.28 4.03
CA LYS A 54 -25.94 -2.74 4.12
C LYS A 54 -25.68 -3.27 5.51
N GLU A 55 -24.76 -2.66 6.25
CA GLU A 55 -24.26 -3.21 7.51
C GLU A 55 -24.85 -2.51 8.74
N ALA A 56 -25.51 -1.36 8.58
CA ALA A 56 -26.07 -0.54 9.68
C ALA A 56 -25.11 -0.38 10.88
N SER A 57 -23.81 -0.53 10.65
CA SER A 57 -22.81 -0.69 11.68
C SER A 57 -22.37 0.68 12.14
N SER A 58 -22.59 0.98 13.42
CA SER A 58 -22.16 2.21 14.08
C SER A 58 -20.65 2.17 14.35
N GLY A 59 -19.85 2.18 13.28
CA GLY A 59 -18.40 2.22 13.31
C GLY A 59 -17.92 2.52 11.90
N GLY A 60 -17.40 3.73 11.68
CA GLY A 60 -17.06 4.22 10.33
C GLY A 60 -16.13 3.27 9.58
N GLN A 61 -16.35 3.14 8.26
CA GLN A 61 -15.38 2.50 7.37
C GLN A 61 -14.09 3.33 7.37
N GLY A 62 -13.15 2.92 8.20
CA GLY A 62 -11.90 3.63 8.36
C GLY A 62 -11.04 3.01 9.46
N ALA A 63 -10.58 1.77 9.26
CA ALA A 63 -9.22 1.52 9.69
C ALA A 63 -8.40 2.51 8.86
N ALA A 64 -7.88 3.56 9.51
CA ALA A 64 -7.03 4.55 8.88
C ALA A 64 -6.10 3.79 7.94
N GLY A 65 -6.35 3.93 6.62
CA GLY A 65 -5.60 3.21 5.63
C GLY A 65 -4.14 3.45 5.96
N GLY A 66 -3.42 2.37 6.25
CA GLY A 66 -2.03 2.40 6.73
C GLY A 66 -1.11 2.91 5.63
N GLY A 67 -1.28 4.15 5.21
CA GLY A 67 -0.16 4.96 4.78
C GLY A 67 0.74 5.13 6.00
N CYS A 68 2.05 5.06 5.76
CA CYS A 68 3.06 5.55 6.68
C CYS A 68 2.68 6.98 7.08
N GLY A 69 1.93 7.10 8.18
CA GLY A 69 1.35 8.33 8.68
C GLY A 69 2.43 9.22 9.25
N CYS A 70 3.16 9.89 8.38
CA CYS A 70 4.01 11.00 8.77
C CYS A 70 3.32 12.29 8.31
N ASN A 71 2.66 12.93 9.28
CA ASN A 71 2.61 14.39 9.36
C ASN A 71 4.04 14.93 9.42
#